data_AF-A0A3B9GSF4-F1
#
_entry.id   AF-A0A3B9GSF4-F1
#
_cell.length_a   1.000
_cell.length_b   1.000
_cell.length_c   1.000
_cell.angle_alpha   90.00
_cell.angle_beta   90.00
_cell.angle_gamma   90.00
#
_symmetry.space_group_name_H-M   'P 1'
#
loop_
_entity.id
_entity.type
_entity.pdbx_description
1 polymer ?
#
loop_
_entity_poly.entity_id
_entity_poly.type
_entity_poly.pdbx_seq_one_letter_code
_entity_poly.pdbx_strand_id
1 'polypeptide(L)'
;MKKIKMVFVVMVGSVLAWSNLPYHYCNEKAAVYASRHAARGSRSMCAWYVVRAMWRGGCPIGLIPAYAYDKTLPQMGFKEISLDGYQPKIGDISVLPKNEKSHFGHIAIYDGKQWVSDFKQKSIYPGIAYRSVGSYRIYRATNGWHWKHVWTSPADWYSWIESLVKGYKKIKF
;
A
#
# COMPACT_ATOMS: atom_id res chain seq x y z
N MET A 1 2.09 13.67 -40.54
CA MET A 1 1.05 13.17 -39.61
C MET A 1 1.32 11.78 -39.00
N LYS A 2 1.78 10.75 -39.75
CA LYS A 2 2.01 9.40 -39.19
C LYS A 2 3.14 9.33 -38.15
N LYS A 3 4.25 10.05 -38.33
CA LYS A 3 5.39 10.08 -37.40
C LYS A 3 5.02 10.69 -36.03
N ILE A 4 4.25 11.78 -36.02
CA ILE A 4 3.82 12.46 -34.78
C ILE A 4 2.87 11.56 -33.95
N LYS A 5 1.92 10.87 -34.60
CA LYS A 5 1.02 9.91 -33.92
C LYS A 5 1.78 8.72 -33.33
N MET A 6 2.82 8.24 -34.00
CA MET A 6 3.65 7.14 -33.52
C MET A 6 4.50 7.53 -32.30
N VAL A 7 5.06 8.74 -32.31
CA VAL A 7 5.79 9.31 -31.15
C VAL A 7 4.85 9.48 -29.95
N PHE A 8 3.62 9.95 -30.16
CA PHE A 8 2.64 10.09 -29.08
C PHE A 8 2.26 8.73 -28.45
N VAL A 9 2.04 7.69 -29.26
CA VAL A 9 1.76 6.33 -28.78
C VAL A 9 2.95 5.76 -27.99
N VAL A 10 4.18 5.95 -28.45
CA VAL A 10 5.38 5.52 -27.73
C VAL A 10 5.53 6.25 -26.41
N MET A 11 5.34 7.58 -26.37
CA MET A 11 5.41 8.34 -25.11
C MET A 11 4.35 7.91 -24.10
N VAL A 12 3.09 7.75 -24.53
CA VAL A 12 2.01 7.27 -23.64
C VAL A 12 2.30 5.84 -23.16
N GLY A 13 2.74 4.94 -24.05
CA GLY A 13 3.13 3.58 -23.69
C GLY A 13 4.29 3.51 -22.70
N SER A 14 5.31 4.35 -22.86
CA SER A 14 6.44 4.45 -21.93
C SER A 14 6.00 5.00 -20.57
N VAL A 15 5.17 6.06 -20.53
CA VAL A 15 4.67 6.61 -19.26
C VAL A 15 3.81 5.60 -18.51
N LEU A 16 2.95 4.86 -19.21
CA LEU A 16 2.11 3.80 -18.63
C LEU A 16 2.92 2.60 -18.15
N ALA A 17 3.97 2.21 -18.89
CA ALA A 17 4.88 1.15 -18.45
C ALA A 17 5.64 1.58 -17.19
N TRP A 18 6.12 2.83 -17.13
CA TRP A 18 6.86 3.38 -16.00
C TRP A 18 6.01 3.53 -14.74
N SER A 19 4.74 3.95 -14.86
CA SER A 19 3.85 4.09 -13.71
C SER A 19 3.45 2.76 -13.06
N ASN A 20 3.55 1.65 -13.82
CA ASN A 20 3.21 0.29 -13.44
C ASN A 20 4.43 -0.62 -13.19
N LEU A 21 5.64 -0.07 -13.10
CA LEU A 21 6.81 -0.88 -12.77
C LEU A 21 6.65 -1.53 -11.38
N PRO A 22 7.11 -2.79 -11.25
CA PRO A 22 7.10 -3.45 -9.96
C PRO A 22 8.05 -2.72 -9.00
N TYR A 23 7.78 -2.86 -7.72
CA TYR A 23 8.61 -2.29 -6.66
C TYR A 23 9.10 -3.38 -5.72
N HIS A 24 10.31 -3.24 -5.21
CA HIS A 24 10.86 -4.19 -4.24
C HIS A 24 10.54 -3.72 -2.82
N TYR A 25 9.85 -4.54 -2.04
CA TYR A 25 9.46 -4.24 -0.65
C TYR A 25 10.23 -5.10 0.36
N CYS A 26 10.61 -4.50 1.49
CA CYS A 26 11.22 -5.17 2.63
C CYS A 26 10.52 -4.74 3.93
N ASN A 27 9.84 -5.70 4.55
CA ASN A 27 9.08 -5.55 5.78
C ASN A 27 9.97 -5.08 6.95
N GLU A 28 11.15 -5.67 7.10
CA GLU A 28 12.08 -5.37 8.17
C GLU A 28 12.59 -3.93 8.07
N LYS A 29 12.90 -3.45 6.86
CA LYS A 29 13.31 -2.06 6.64
C LYS A 29 12.21 -1.08 7.05
N ALA A 30 10.96 -1.36 6.67
CA ALA A 30 9.82 -0.52 7.07
C ALA A 30 9.63 -0.54 8.59
N ALA A 31 9.54 -1.72 9.18
CA ALA A 31 9.34 -1.92 10.62
C ALA A 31 10.43 -1.24 11.48
N VAL A 32 11.70 -1.45 11.14
CA VAL A 32 12.84 -0.82 11.83
C VAL A 32 12.80 0.69 11.68
N TYR A 33 12.45 1.19 10.50
CA TYR A 33 12.32 2.64 10.28
C TYR A 33 11.21 3.23 11.16
N ALA A 34 10.04 2.61 11.21
CA ALA A 34 8.94 3.05 12.07
C ALA A 34 9.37 3.09 13.54
N SER A 35 9.98 2.02 14.05
CA SER A 35 10.41 1.92 15.46
C SER A 35 11.48 2.96 15.83
N ARG A 36 12.40 3.29 14.91
CA ARG A 36 13.45 4.30 15.14
C ARG A 36 12.95 5.74 15.09
N HIS A 37 11.88 6.00 14.35
CA HIS A 37 11.34 7.35 14.16
C HIS A 37 10.06 7.61 14.96
N ALA A 38 9.60 6.63 15.74
CA ALA A 38 8.46 6.79 16.63
C ALA A 38 8.68 7.94 17.62
N ALA A 39 7.65 8.78 17.78
CA ALA A 39 7.62 9.81 18.80
C ALA A 39 7.43 9.20 20.20
N ARG A 40 7.66 10.00 21.24
CA ARG A 40 7.45 9.62 22.64
C ARG A 40 5.98 9.33 22.99
N GLY A 41 5.04 9.84 22.20
CA GLY A 41 3.60 9.66 22.35
C GLY A 41 2.86 10.06 21.07
N SER A 42 1.55 9.88 21.07
CA SER A 42 0.71 10.17 19.89
C SER A 42 0.89 11.63 19.44
N ARG A 43 1.05 11.81 18.13
CA ARG A 43 1.04 13.10 17.43
C ARG A 43 -0.15 13.20 16.48
N SER A 44 -1.09 12.26 16.53
CA SER A 44 -2.23 12.15 15.62
C SER A 44 -1.83 12.10 14.14
N MET A 45 -0.64 11.53 13.84
CA MET A 45 -0.05 11.48 12.50
C MET A 45 0.30 10.05 12.06
N CYS A 46 -0.42 9.04 12.58
CA CYS A 46 -0.14 7.63 12.36
C CYS A 46 0.07 7.27 10.87
N ALA A 47 -0.82 7.72 9.98
CA ALA A 47 -0.72 7.48 8.54
C ALA A 47 0.60 8.01 7.95
N TRP A 48 1.01 9.22 8.32
CA TRP A 48 2.24 9.81 7.79
C TRP A 48 3.49 9.06 8.26
N TYR A 49 3.53 8.59 9.51
CA TYR A 49 4.68 7.84 10.04
C TYR A 49 4.77 6.46 9.40
N VAL A 50 3.64 5.73 9.28
CA VAL A 50 3.62 4.40 8.68
C VAL A 50 3.90 4.47 7.17
N VAL A 51 3.33 5.42 6.44
CA VAL A 51 3.60 5.62 5.01
C VAL A 51 5.08 5.89 4.76
N ARG A 52 5.69 6.76 5.57
CA ARG A 52 7.12 7.03 5.47
C ARG A 52 7.95 5.78 5.76
N ALA A 53 7.56 4.97 6.73
CA ALA A 53 8.19 3.68 6.97
C ALA A 53 8.05 2.75 5.76
N MET A 54 6.87 2.67 5.15
CA MET A 54 6.62 1.89 3.93
C MET A 54 7.46 2.38 2.75
N TRP A 55 7.65 3.70 2.57
CA TRP A 55 8.55 4.26 1.56
C TRP A 55 9.98 3.77 1.76
N ARG A 56 10.44 3.66 3.00
CA ARG A 56 11.77 3.15 3.34
C ARG A 56 11.87 1.63 3.18
N GLY A 57 10.75 0.94 3.32
CA GLY A 57 10.59 -0.45 2.89
C GLY A 57 10.59 -0.61 1.36
N GLY A 58 10.37 0.45 0.59
CA GLY A 58 10.34 0.46 -0.88
C GLY A 58 8.94 0.50 -1.50
N CYS A 59 7.87 0.57 -0.70
CA CYS A 59 6.49 0.64 -1.19
C CYS A 59 6.11 2.08 -1.51
N PRO A 60 5.82 2.44 -2.78
CA PRO A 60 5.53 3.82 -3.20
C PRO A 60 4.05 4.18 -2.97
N ILE A 61 3.54 3.91 -1.76
CA ILE A 61 2.13 4.13 -1.41
C ILE A 61 1.86 5.62 -1.11
N GLY A 62 0.69 6.12 -1.50
CA GLY A 62 0.28 7.51 -1.22
C GLY A 62 -0.14 7.73 0.24
N LEU A 63 -0.07 9.00 0.68
CA LEU A 63 -0.62 9.42 1.97
C LEU A 63 -2.12 9.68 1.85
N ILE A 64 -2.93 8.93 2.58
CA ILE A 64 -4.39 9.01 2.62
C ILE A 64 -4.88 8.81 4.08
N PRO A 65 -6.18 9.04 4.40
CA PRO A 65 -6.72 8.69 5.70
C PRO A 65 -6.43 7.24 6.09
N ALA A 66 -6.11 7.00 7.37
CA ALA A 66 -5.64 5.70 7.84
C ALA A 66 -6.64 4.56 7.56
N TYR A 67 -7.95 4.80 7.73
CA TYR A 67 -8.97 3.79 7.45
C TYR A 67 -8.97 3.32 5.98
N ALA A 68 -8.57 4.16 5.03
CA ALA A 68 -8.67 3.88 3.60
C ALA A 68 -7.58 2.94 3.08
N TYR A 69 -6.57 2.65 3.91
CA TYR A 69 -5.57 1.64 3.60
C TYR A 69 -6.13 0.22 3.55
N ASP A 70 -7.33 -0.02 4.08
CA ASP A 70 -8.04 -1.29 3.94
C ASP A 70 -8.24 -1.70 2.47
N LYS A 71 -8.44 -0.71 1.59
CA LYS A 71 -8.59 -0.87 0.14
C LYS A 71 -7.27 -0.67 -0.61
N THR A 72 -6.42 0.23 -0.16
CA THR A 72 -5.17 0.56 -0.88
C THR A 72 -4.07 -0.47 -0.68
N LEU A 73 -3.96 -1.11 0.50
CA LEU A 73 -2.92 -2.12 0.74
C LEU A 73 -3.05 -3.34 -0.20
N PRO A 74 -4.24 -3.91 -0.44
CA PRO A 74 -4.44 -4.93 -1.46
C PRO A 74 -4.01 -4.50 -2.87
N GLN A 75 -4.28 -3.24 -3.25
CA GLN A 75 -3.84 -2.69 -4.54
C GLN A 75 -2.31 -2.60 -4.64
N MET A 76 -1.61 -2.60 -3.52
CA MET A 76 -0.15 -2.63 -3.46
C MET A 76 0.40 -4.07 -3.36
N GLY A 77 -0.44 -5.12 -3.38
CA GLY A 77 0.01 -6.51 -3.28
C GLY A 77 0.10 -7.06 -1.85
N PHE A 78 -0.39 -6.32 -0.84
CA PHE A 78 -0.52 -6.84 0.52
C PHE A 78 -1.74 -7.74 0.61
N LYS A 79 -1.62 -8.85 1.33
CA LYS A 79 -2.73 -9.78 1.57
C LYS A 79 -3.33 -9.50 2.94
N GLU A 80 -4.66 -9.49 3.01
CA GLU A 80 -5.37 -9.50 4.28
C GLU A 80 -5.15 -10.84 4.99
N ILE A 81 -4.84 -10.80 6.28
CA ILE A 81 -4.53 -11.96 7.11
C ILE A 81 -5.71 -12.26 8.03
N SER A 82 -6.13 -13.53 8.07
CA SER A 82 -7.16 -14.00 8.99
C SER A 82 -6.73 -13.74 10.44
N LEU A 83 -7.70 -13.34 11.28
CA LEU A 83 -7.49 -13.14 12.71
C LEU A 83 -7.58 -14.44 13.53
N ASP A 84 -8.07 -15.52 12.95
CA ASP A 84 -8.13 -16.82 13.61
C ASP A 84 -6.71 -17.38 13.84
N GLY A 85 -6.38 -17.66 15.10
CA GLY A 85 -5.04 -18.08 15.52
C GLY A 85 -3.91 -17.08 15.16
N TYR A 86 -4.24 -15.82 14.91
CA TYR A 86 -3.28 -14.85 14.39
C TYR A 86 -2.13 -14.56 15.36
N GLN A 87 -0.92 -14.60 14.80
CA GLN A 87 0.31 -14.17 15.46
C GLN A 87 0.98 -13.06 14.65
N PRO A 88 1.28 -11.90 15.27
CA PRO A 88 1.96 -10.80 14.59
C PRO A 88 3.32 -11.20 14.03
N LYS A 89 3.59 -10.78 12.78
CA LYS A 89 4.90 -10.89 12.15
C LYS A 89 5.44 -9.51 11.81
N ILE A 90 6.76 -9.37 11.79
CA ILE A 90 7.41 -8.11 11.47
C ILE A 90 6.91 -7.57 10.13
N GLY A 91 6.55 -6.29 10.10
CA GLY A 91 6.00 -5.62 8.93
C GLY A 91 4.51 -5.80 8.69
N ASP A 92 3.80 -6.58 9.53
CA ASP A 92 2.34 -6.59 9.51
C ASP A 92 1.80 -5.18 9.70
N ILE A 93 0.77 -4.82 8.94
CA ILE A 93 0.12 -3.53 9.01
C ILE A 93 -1.29 -3.75 9.54
N SER A 94 -1.61 -3.11 10.67
CA SER A 94 -2.97 -3.05 11.20
C SER A 94 -3.68 -1.80 10.70
N VAL A 95 -4.93 -1.94 10.29
CA VAL A 95 -5.81 -0.84 9.90
C VAL A 95 -7.08 -0.92 10.74
N LEU A 96 -7.41 0.17 11.42
CA LEU A 96 -8.64 0.33 12.20
C LEU A 96 -9.57 1.29 11.48
N PRO A 97 -10.88 1.01 11.47
CA PRO A 97 -11.85 1.87 10.81
C PRO A 97 -12.00 3.21 11.54
N LYS A 98 -12.58 4.18 10.84
CA LYS A 98 -13.00 5.44 11.44
C LYS A 98 -14.23 5.26 12.34
N ASN A 99 -14.40 6.17 13.30
CA ASN A 99 -15.55 6.26 14.19
C ASN A 99 -15.77 7.71 14.63
N GLU A 100 -16.73 7.94 15.54
CA GLU A 100 -17.05 9.26 16.09
C GLU A 100 -15.85 9.96 16.76
N LYS A 101 -14.93 9.21 17.38
CA LYS A 101 -13.74 9.73 18.07
C LYS A 101 -12.47 9.69 17.21
N SER A 102 -12.49 9.01 16.06
CA SER A 102 -11.37 8.95 15.12
C SER A 102 -11.87 8.99 13.68
N HIS A 103 -12.00 10.20 13.14
CA HIS A 103 -12.55 10.42 11.80
C HIS A 103 -11.63 9.90 10.67
N PHE A 104 -10.33 9.75 10.94
CA PHE A 104 -9.35 9.25 9.98
C PHE A 104 -8.99 7.77 10.15
N GLY A 105 -9.53 7.10 11.17
CA GLY A 105 -9.13 5.73 11.53
C GLY A 105 -7.72 5.67 12.13
N HIS A 106 -7.14 4.48 12.16
CA HIS A 106 -5.76 4.30 12.66
C HIS A 106 -5.00 3.25 11.87
N ILE A 107 -3.68 3.43 11.74
CA ILE A 107 -2.79 2.49 11.07
C ILE A 107 -1.50 2.32 11.88
N ALA A 108 -1.01 1.10 12.00
CA ALA A 108 0.25 0.79 12.67
C ALA A 108 0.97 -0.37 11.99
N ILE A 109 2.30 -0.42 12.08
CA ILE A 109 3.15 -1.51 11.60
C ILE A 109 3.75 -2.27 12.80
N TYR A 110 3.80 -3.60 12.74
CA TYR A 110 4.41 -4.41 13.80
C TYR A 110 5.93 -4.46 13.64
N ASP A 111 6.67 -4.06 14.67
CA ASP A 111 8.14 -3.97 14.60
C ASP A 111 8.88 -5.27 14.95
N GLY A 112 8.14 -6.36 15.15
CA GLY A 112 8.65 -7.64 15.66
C GLY A 112 8.54 -7.78 17.18
N LYS A 113 8.20 -6.70 17.89
CA LYS A 113 7.95 -6.72 19.34
C LYS A 113 6.60 -6.09 19.70
N GLN A 114 6.28 -4.95 19.11
CA GLN A 114 5.05 -4.21 19.37
C GLN A 114 4.56 -3.46 18.13
N TRP A 115 3.33 -2.95 18.22
CA TRP A 115 2.75 -2.12 17.17
C TRP A 115 3.31 -0.69 17.24
N VAL A 116 3.67 -0.14 16.08
CA VAL A 116 4.23 1.21 15.94
C VAL A 116 3.45 1.98 14.90
N SER A 117 2.92 3.14 15.29
CA SER A 117 2.27 4.09 14.39
C SER A 117 3.14 5.35 14.29
N ASP A 118 2.65 6.47 14.78
CA ASP A 118 3.46 7.66 15.08
C ASP A 118 4.18 7.55 16.44
N PHE A 119 3.81 6.55 17.26
CA PHE A 119 4.47 6.20 18.51
C PHE A 119 4.45 4.67 18.72
N LYS A 120 5.22 4.20 19.71
CA LYS A 120 5.24 2.80 20.13
C LYS A 120 4.03 2.49 21.02
N GLN A 121 3.20 1.55 20.60
CA GLN A 121 1.94 1.22 21.25
C GLN A 121 2.09 0.04 22.21
N LYS A 122 1.32 0.05 23.30
CA LYS A 122 1.26 -1.07 24.25
C LYS A 122 0.38 -2.24 23.76
N SER A 123 -0.47 -2.00 22.77
CA SER A 123 -1.29 -3.02 22.10
C SER A 123 -1.60 -2.58 20.66
N ILE A 124 -2.34 -3.39 19.91
CA ILE A 124 -2.79 -3.03 18.56
C ILE A 124 -3.68 -1.78 18.55
N TYR A 125 -4.41 -1.55 19.63
CA TYR A 125 -5.20 -0.34 19.82
C TYR A 125 -4.31 0.78 20.39
N PRO A 126 -4.22 1.95 19.73
CA PRO A 126 -3.39 3.05 20.22
C PRO A 126 -3.93 3.70 21.50
N GLY A 127 -5.20 3.45 21.84
CA GLY A 127 -5.86 3.97 23.04
C GLY A 127 -7.23 3.35 23.28
N ILE A 128 -7.84 3.65 24.43
CA ILE A 128 -9.14 3.08 24.86
C ILE A 128 -10.24 3.39 23.84
N ALA A 129 -10.24 4.60 23.26
CA ALA A 129 -11.23 5.04 22.28
C ALA A 129 -11.30 4.15 21.03
N TYR A 130 -10.29 3.33 20.75
CA TYR A 130 -10.26 2.42 19.60
C TYR A 130 -10.70 0.99 19.92
N ARG A 131 -10.85 0.64 21.20
CA ARG A 131 -11.26 -0.71 21.62
C ARG A 131 -12.74 -1.00 21.30
N SER A 132 -13.56 0.04 21.19
CA SER A 132 -15.00 -0.04 20.91
C SER A 132 -15.38 0.14 19.44
N VAL A 133 -14.39 0.27 18.54
CA VAL A 133 -14.54 0.86 17.19
C VAL A 133 -14.78 -0.18 16.09
N GLY A 134 -14.63 -1.47 16.43
CA GLY A 134 -14.76 -2.59 15.50
C GLY A 134 -13.45 -3.39 15.38
N SER A 135 -13.52 -4.48 14.62
CA SER A 135 -12.38 -5.36 14.36
C SER A 135 -11.37 -4.66 13.45
N TYR A 136 -10.12 -4.61 13.90
CA TYR A 136 -8.99 -4.21 13.06
C TYR A 136 -8.81 -5.23 11.93
N ARG A 137 -8.16 -4.81 10.85
CA ARG A 137 -7.70 -5.69 9.76
C ARG A 137 -6.20 -5.75 9.74
N ILE A 138 -5.64 -6.91 9.41
CA ILE A 138 -4.19 -7.10 9.28
C ILE A 138 -3.84 -7.33 7.82
N TYR A 139 -2.80 -6.66 7.35
CA TYR A 139 -2.25 -6.82 6.02
C TYR A 139 -0.77 -7.19 6.09
N ARG A 140 -0.35 -8.12 5.23
CA ARG A 140 1.04 -8.58 5.14
C ARG A 140 1.48 -8.66 3.69
N ALA A 141 2.66 -8.13 3.40
CA ALA A 141 3.37 -8.35 2.14
C ALA A 141 4.48 -9.38 2.33
N THR A 142 4.81 -10.15 1.31
CA THR A 142 6.07 -10.91 1.26
C THR A 142 7.25 -9.95 1.02
N ASN A 143 8.46 -10.32 1.44
CA ASN A 143 9.64 -9.59 0.99
C ASN A 143 9.89 -9.89 -0.49
N GLY A 144 10.30 -8.89 -1.27
CA GLY A 144 10.59 -9.05 -2.70
C GLY A 144 9.78 -8.11 -3.60
N TRP A 145 9.62 -8.51 -4.86
CA TRP A 145 8.95 -7.71 -5.89
C TRP A 145 7.43 -7.80 -5.80
N HIS A 146 6.78 -6.64 -5.88
CA HIS A 146 5.33 -6.47 -5.89
C HIS A 146 4.90 -5.63 -7.08
N TRP A 147 3.72 -5.94 -7.61
CA TRP A 147 3.08 -5.16 -8.66
C TRP A 147 2.00 -4.27 -8.05
N LYS A 148 1.85 -3.06 -8.59
CA LYS A 148 0.71 -2.22 -8.24
C LYS A 148 -0.50 -2.75 -9.01
N HIS A 149 -1.49 -3.31 -8.32
CA HIS A 149 -2.78 -3.72 -8.89
C HIS A 149 -3.68 -2.50 -9.13
N VAL A 150 -3.14 -1.50 -9.82
CA VAL A 150 -3.92 -0.49 -10.52
C VAL A 150 -3.82 -0.88 -12.00
N TRP A 151 -4.64 -1.85 -12.41
CA TRP A 151 -4.83 -2.26 -13.82
C TRP A 151 -3.68 -2.96 -14.57
N THR A 152 -2.75 -3.67 -13.93
CA THR A 152 -1.74 -4.43 -14.70
C THR A 152 -1.29 -5.73 -14.03
N SER A 153 -1.89 -6.87 -14.40
CA SER A 153 -1.08 -8.10 -14.48
C SER A 153 -0.29 -8.10 -15.81
N PRO A 154 0.82 -8.85 -15.91
CA PRO A 154 1.50 -9.08 -17.18
C PRO A 154 0.60 -9.60 -18.33
N ALA A 155 -0.51 -10.27 -18.01
CA ALA A 155 -1.45 -10.75 -19.01
C ALA A 155 -2.32 -9.62 -19.58
N ASP A 156 -2.64 -8.61 -18.77
CA ASP A 156 -3.57 -7.55 -19.13
C ASP A 156 -2.95 -6.53 -20.08
N TRP A 157 -1.65 -6.23 -19.94
CA TRP A 157 -0.96 -5.33 -20.87
C TRP A 157 -0.75 -5.95 -22.25
N TYR A 158 -0.43 -7.25 -22.33
CA TYR A 158 -0.31 -7.95 -23.61
C TYR A 158 -1.66 -7.96 -24.34
N SER A 159 -2.74 -8.29 -23.62
CA SER A 159 -4.10 -8.26 -24.16
C SER A 159 -4.52 -6.86 -24.62
N TRP A 160 -4.17 -5.81 -23.86
CA TRP A 160 -4.46 -4.43 -24.22
C TRP A 160 -3.67 -3.97 -25.45
N ILE A 161 -2.36 -4.23 -25.52
CA ILE A 161 -1.54 -3.93 -26.72
C ILE A 161 -2.07 -4.70 -27.93
N GLU A 162 -2.41 -5.99 -27.78
CA GLU A 162 -3.06 -6.79 -28.82
C GLU A 162 -4.37 -6.14 -29.29
N SER A 163 -5.21 -5.66 -28.37
CA SER A 163 -6.47 -5.00 -28.70
C SER A 163 -6.27 -3.65 -29.40
N LEU A 164 -5.27 -2.87 -29.01
CA LEU A 164 -4.88 -1.64 -29.70
C LEU A 164 -4.35 -1.91 -31.10
N VAL A 165 -3.49 -2.92 -31.26
CA VAL A 165 -2.94 -3.33 -32.56
C VAL A 165 -4.05 -3.86 -33.46
N LYS A 166 -4.97 -4.68 -32.94
CA LYS A 166 -6.15 -5.20 -33.67
C LYS A 166 -7.14 -4.09 -34.02
N GLY A 167 -7.43 -3.19 -33.10
CA GLY A 167 -8.27 -2.01 -33.31
C GLY A 167 -7.67 -1.09 -34.37
N TYR A 168 -6.35 -0.87 -34.33
CA TYR A 168 -5.63 -0.10 -35.35
C TYR A 168 -5.67 -0.77 -36.74
N LYS A 169 -5.56 -2.10 -36.81
CA LYS A 169 -5.73 -2.85 -38.07
C LYS A 169 -7.14 -2.74 -38.64
N LYS A 170 -8.18 -2.57 -37.81
CA LYS A 170 -9.57 -2.33 -38.24
C LYS A 170 -9.86 -0.91 -38.72
N ILE A 171 -9.05 0.07 -38.35
CA ILE A 171 -9.23 1.50 -38.70
C ILE A 171 -8.39 1.91 -39.92
N LYS A 172 -7.49 1.04 -40.38
CA LYS A 172 -6.87 1.18 -41.70
C LYS A 172 -7.82 0.61 -42.76
N PHE A 173 -8.23 1.48 -43.68
CA PHE A 173 -8.82 1.12 -44.98
C PHE A 173 -7.94 0.12 -45.73
#